data_AF-A0A1E4B9K3-F1
#
_entry.id   AF-A0A1E4B9K3-F1
#
_cell.length_a   1.000
_cell.length_b   1.000
_cell.length_c   1.000
_cell.angle_alpha   90.00
_cell.angle_beta   90.00
_cell.angle_gamma   90.00
#
_symmetry.space_group_name_H-M   'P 1'
#
loop_
_entity.id
_entity.type
_entity.pdbx_description
1 polymer ?
#
loop_
_entity_poly.entity_id
_entity_poly.type
_entity_poly.pdbx_seq_one_letter_code
_entity_poly.pdbx_strand_id
1 'polypeptide(L)'
;MSAVCGSLLSRNGIVPGAILRAGLLLAALVALAPRDAPAQPRRPADRYDDAFRKYSKRYFGPAFDWRIFKAQGMAESNLDPKARSWVGARGVMQLMPATFNEIRSRNPDLQRIDSPEMNIAAGIAYDRALWTRWEGDSVIADTRAFTFASYNAGRRTVLNAQDEARASRLDPRSWPSIETVAPKVKRWRHEETIGYVRRIGEFHARLDDRGRVMVDSVTARGVKR
;
A
#
# COMPACT_ATOMS: atom_id res chain seq x y z
N MET A 1 -70.25 49.00 -28.70
CA MET A 1 -70.94 50.21 -28.21
C MET A 1 -71.94 49.80 -27.13
N SER A 2 -72.01 50.58 -26.05
CA SER A 2 -72.96 50.53 -24.90
C SER A 2 -72.68 49.46 -23.84
N ALA A 3 -72.12 49.80 -22.67
CA ALA A 3 -72.69 50.56 -21.52
C ALA A 3 -73.75 49.72 -20.77
N VAL A 4 -73.40 49.01 -19.69
CA VAL A 4 -73.19 49.44 -18.28
C VAL A 4 -74.46 50.03 -17.63
N CYS A 5 -74.97 49.33 -16.62
CA CYS A 5 -75.77 49.89 -15.53
C CYS A 5 -75.54 49.03 -14.28
N GLY A 6 -75.31 49.67 -13.13
CA GLY A 6 -75.09 48.99 -11.86
C GLY A 6 -74.68 49.96 -10.75
N SER A 7 -75.69 50.47 -10.05
CA SER A 7 -75.62 51.32 -8.87
C SER A 7 -75.32 50.54 -7.58
N LEU A 8 -74.76 51.24 -6.58
CA LEU A 8 -75.17 51.33 -5.16
C LEU A 8 -73.99 51.39 -4.17
N LEU A 9 -73.84 52.60 -3.60
CA LEU A 9 -73.72 52.95 -2.18
C LEU A 9 -73.04 51.94 -1.21
N SER A 10 -71.96 52.35 -0.53
CA SER A 10 -72.06 52.99 0.80
C SER A 10 -70.72 52.99 1.58
N ARG A 11 -70.38 54.20 2.05
CA ARG A 11 -69.47 54.70 3.09
C ARG A 11 -68.68 53.75 4.02
N ASN A 12 -67.36 53.96 3.98
CA ASN A 12 -66.40 54.32 5.05
C ASN A 12 -66.52 53.69 6.46
N GLY A 13 -65.53 52.88 6.79
CA GLY A 13 -65.07 52.55 8.15
C GLY A 13 -63.56 52.26 8.14
N ILE A 14 -62.80 53.08 8.87
CA ILE A 14 -61.33 53.12 9.04
C ILE A 14 -60.90 51.88 9.87
N VAL A 15 -59.74 51.21 9.75
CA VAL A 15 -58.36 51.55 10.21
C VAL A 15 -57.39 50.38 9.81
N PRO A 16 -56.07 50.47 10.06
CA PRO A 16 -54.98 50.71 9.11
C PRO A 16 -54.33 49.44 8.50
N GLY A 17 -53.77 49.60 7.31
CA GLY A 17 -53.01 48.56 6.61
C GLY A 17 -51.76 48.11 7.36
N ALA A 18 -51.71 46.82 7.67
CA ALA A 18 -50.46 46.12 7.92
C ALA A 18 -49.69 46.06 6.58
N ILE A 19 -48.66 46.89 6.43
CA ILE A 19 -47.64 46.67 5.41
C ILE A 19 -46.88 45.42 5.84
N LEU A 20 -47.30 44.26 5.33
CA LEU A 20 -46.54 43.03 5.44
C LEU A 20 -45.29 43.21 4.58
N ARG A 21 -44.20 43.68 5.19
CA ARG A 21 -42.86 43.64 4.60
C ARG A 21 -42.53 42.17 4.33
N ALA A 22 -42.64 41.77 3.08
CA ALA A 22 -41.99 40.57 2.54
C ALA A 22 -40.47 40.77 2.63
N GLY A 23 -39.92 40.54 3.83
CA GLY A 23 -38.49 40.35 4.01
C GLY A 23 -38.17 38.88 3.79
N LEU A 24 -37.50 38.57 2.68
CA LEU A 24 -36.87 37.28 2.42
C LEU A 24 -36.11 36.83 3.67
N LEU A 25 -36.61 35.78 4.35
CA LEU A 25 -35.77 34.95 5.20
C LEU A 25 -34.89 34.13 4.26
N LEU A 26 -33.76 34.70 3.86
CA LEU A 26 -32.66 33.94 3.30
C LEU A 26 -32.11 33.09 4.46
N ALA A 27 -32.62 31.87 4.60
CA ALA A 27 -31.99 30.87 5.44
C ALA A 27 -30.61 30.60 4.86
N ALA A 28 -29.59 31.25 5.41
CA ALA A 28 -28.21 30.90 5.17
C ALA A 28 -27.98 29.53 5.80
N LEU A 29 -28.27 28.47 5.04
CA LEU A 29 -27.74 27.15 5.30
C LEU A 29 -26.23 27.27 5.10
N VAL A 30 -25.51 27.66 6.16
CA VAL A 30 -24.07 27.49 6.21
C VAL A 30 -23.86 25.99 6.18
N ALA A 31 -23.57 25.46 4.99
CA ALA A 31 -23.05 24.12 4.86
C ALA A 31 -21.80 24.07 5.74
N LEU A 32 -21.88 23.34 6.86
CA LEU A 32 -20.68 22.84 7.51
C LEU A 32 -20.07 21.82 6.53
N ALA A 33 -19.39 22.32 5.51
CA ALA A 33 -18.36 21.53 4.86
C ALA A 33 -17.42 21.07 5.98
N PRO A 34 -17.08 19.77 6.06
CA PRO A 34 -16.14 19.30 7.05
C PRO A 34 -14.88 20.14 6.88
N ARG A 35 -14.55 20.96 7.90
CA ARG A 35 -13.26 21.62 7.98
C ARG A 35 -12.22 20.52 7.84
N ASP A 36 -11.27 20.70 6.92
CA ASP A 36 -10.13 19.80 6.79
C ASP A 36 -9.53 19.60 8.18
N ALA A 37 -9.83 18.44 8.78
CA ALA A 37 -9.29 18.10 10.07
C ALA A 37 -7.77 18.15 9.91
N PRO A 38 -7.02 18.79 10.83
CA PRO A 38 -5.58 18.85 10.73
C PRO A 38 -5.06 17.44 10.53
N ALA A 39 -4.22 17.24 9.50
CA ALA A 39 -3.69 15.94 9.15
C ALA A 39 -3.08 15.31 10.42
N GLN A 40 -3.70 14.22 10.88
CA GLN A 40 -3.20 13.46 12.02
C GLN A 40 -1.71 13.19 11.79
N PRO A 41 -0.83 13.38 12.81
CA PRO A 41 0.59 13.13 12.65
C PRO A 41 0.80 11.73 12.10
N ARG A 42 1.57 11.60 11.01
CA ARG A 42 1.86 10.31 10.38
C ARG A 42 2.41 9.36 11.44
N ARG A 43 1.77 8.20 11.61
CA ARG A 43 2.28 7.17 12.54
C ARG A 43 3.66 6.72 12.06
N PRO A 44 4.53 6.19 12.93
CA PRO A 44 5.81 5.62 12.50
C PRO A 44 5.68 4.62 11.35
N ALA A 45 4.57 3.87 11.32
CA ALA A 45 4.24 2.93 10.24
C ALA A 45 3.94 3.61 8.89
N ASP A 46 3.60 4.89 8.84
CA ASP A 46 3.18 5.62 7.64
C ASP A 46 4.30 6.53 7.07
N ARG A 47 5.50 6.46 7.67
CA ARG A 47 6.60 7.41 7.46
C ARG A 47 7.12 7.46 6.02
N TYR A 48 6.98 6.37 5.27
CA TYR A 48 7.58 6.20 3.94
C TYR A 48 6.59 5.87 2.83
N ASP A 49 5.29 6.05 3.07
CA ASP A 49 4.25 5.71 2.10
C ASP A 49 4.43 6.42 0.75
N ASP A 50 4.88 7.68 0.78
CA ASP A 50 5.15 8.45 -0.43
C ASP A 50 6.30 7.84 -1.25
N ALA A 51 7.34 7.33 -0.59
CA ALA A 51 8.44 6.64 -1.25
C ALA A 51 7.98 5.32 -1.88
N PHE A 52 7.25 4.49 -1.12
CA PHE A 52 6.71 3.24 -1.65
C PHE A 52 5.78 3.50 -2.85
N ARG A 53 4.84 4.46 -2.76
CA ARG A 53 3.99 4.87 -3.89
C ARG A 53 4.79 5.30 -5.10
N LYS A 54 5.73 6.24 -4.91
CA LYS A 54 6.56 6.82 -5.98
C LYS A 54 7.33 5.75 -6.73
N TYR A 55 8.04 4.88 -6.02
CA TYR A 55 8.92 3.89 -6.67
C TYR A 55 8.15 2.66 -7.15
N SER A 56 7.04 2.27 -6.52
CA SER A 56 6.14 1.26 -7.11
C SER A 56 5.61 1.73 -8.45
N LYS A 57 5.12 2.98 -8.52
CA LYS A 57 4.69 3.58 -9.79
C LYS A 57 5.82 3.61 -10.82
N ARG A 58 7.05 3.98 -10.43
CA ARG A 58 8.21 4.06 -11.32
C ARG A 58 8.58 2.70 -11.92
N TYR A 59 8.60 1.63 -11.12
CA TYR A 59 9.15 0.34 -11.54
C TYR A 59 8.09 -0.69 -11.98
N PHE A 60 6.87 -0.60 -11.46
CA PHE A 60 5.77 -1.55 -11.74
C PHE A 60 4.55 -0.90 -12.40
N GLY A 61 4.49 0.44 -12.48
CA GLY A 61 3.39 1.19 -13.08
C GLY A 61 2.31 1.63 -12.08
N PRO A 62 1.42 2.55 -12.50
CA PRO A 62 0.47 3.23 -11.60
C PRO A 62 -0.62 2.33 -11.03
N ALA A 63 -0.91 1.19 -11.68
CA ALA A 63 -1.94 0.26 -11.23
C ALA A 63 -1.42 -0.81 -10.24
N PHE A 64 -0.10 -0.87 -10.01
CA PHE A 64 0.48 -1.85 -9.12
C PHE A 64 0.29 -1.43 -7.65
N ASP A 65 -0.17 -2.36 -6.81
CA ASP A 65 -0.42 -2.06 -5.40
C ASP A 65 0.89 -1.86 -4.63
N TRP A 66 1.23 -0.61 -4.36
CA TRP A 66 2.44 -0.22 -3.62
C TRP A 66 2.50 -0.78 -2.19
N ARG A 67 1.34 -1.13 -1.60
CA ARG A 67 1.25 -1.62 -0.21
C ARG A 67 1.97 -2.95 -0.02
N ILE A 68 2.14 -3.75 -1.07
CA ILE A 68 2.88 -5.01 -0.98
C ILE A 68 4.37 -4.77 -0.68
N PHE A 69 4.96 -3.71 -1.23
CA PHE A 69 6.36 -3.36 -0.95
C PHE A 69 6.50 -2.70 0.43
N LYS A 70 5.50 -1.96 0.90
CA LYS A 70 5.44 -1.51 2.30
C LYS A 70 5.42 -2.71 3.25
N ALA A 71 4.58 -3.71 2.97
CA ALA A 71 4.51 -4.95 3.73
C ALA A 71 5.84 -5.72 3.72
N GLN A 72 6.56 -5.71 2.60
CA GLN A 72 7.93 -6.23 2.51
C GLN A 72 8.90 -5.47 3.43
N GLY A 73 8.93 -4.14 3.37
CA GLY A 73 9.75 -3.34 4.29
C GLY A 73 9.39 -3.54 5.77
N MET A 74 8.13 -3.84 6.08
CA MET A 74 7.70 -4.24 7.43
C MET A 74 8.27 -5.61 7.82
N ALA A 75 8.26 -6.58 6.91
CA ALA A 75 8.85 -7.90 7.14
C ALA A 75 10.38 -7.86 7.27
N GLU A 76 11.04 -6.94 6.58
CA GLU A 76 12.50 -6.81 6.57
C GLU A 76 13.05 -6.11 7.82
N SER A 77 12.48 -4.97 8.20
CA SER A 77 13.04 -4.12 9.26
C SER A 77 12.01 -3.50 10.18
N ASN A 78 10.73 -3.86 10.04
CA ASN A 78 9.62 -3.10 10.61
C ASN A 78 9.69 -1.60 10.25
N LEU A 79 10.15 -1.31 9.02
CA LEU A 79 10.39 0.05 8.51
C LEU A 79 11.47 0.84 9.27
N ASP A 80 12.42 0.20 9.94
CA ASP A 80 13.54 0.88 10.60
C ASP A 80 14.65 1.25 9.59
N PRO A 81 14.88 2.55 9.31
CA PRO A 81 15.94 2.96 8.39
C PRO A 81 17.36 2.76 8.95
N LYS A 82 17.50 2.56 10.27
CA LYS A 82 18.78 2.34 10.93
C LYS A 82 19.10 0.86 11.13
N ALA A 83 18.19 -0.04 10.75
CA ALA A 83 18.35 -1.47 10.92
C ALA A 83 19.62 -1.96 10.21
N ARG A 84 20.42 -2.74 10.95
CA ARG A 84 21.62 -3.41 10.45
C ARG A 84 21.58 -4.87 10.87
N SER A 85 21.60 -5.79 9.91
CA SER A 85 21.69 -7.21 10.24
C SER A 85 23.13 -7.62 10.56
N TRP A 86 23.29 -8.74 11.26
CA TRP A 86 24.59 -9.32 11.59
C TRP A 86 25.43 -9.69 10.35
N VAL A 87 24.78 -10.02 9.23
CA VAL A 87 25.42 -10.28 7.93
C VAL A 87 25.64 -9.01 7.09
N GLY A 88 25.22 -7.85 7.58
CA GLY A 88 25.51 -6.55 6.97
C GLY A 88 24.44 -5.98 6.05
N ALA A 89 23.22 -6.53 6.06
CA ALA A 89 22.05 -5.94 5.41
C ALA A 89 21.67 -4.61 6.08
N ARG A 90 21.13 -3.64 5.34
CA ARG A 90 20.94 -2.26 5.81
C ARG A 90 19.59 -1.66 5.42
N GLY A 91 19.01 -0.90 6.35
CA GLY A 91 17.89 0.02 6.11
C GLY A 91 16.54 -0.66 5.97
N VAL A 92 15.56 0.10 5.47
CA VAL A 92 14.14 -0.27 5.44
C VAL A 92 13.88 -1.62 4.74
N MET A 93 14.51 -1.83 3.59
CA MET A 93 14.37 -3.02 2.74
C MET A 93 15.51 -4.03 2.94
N GLN A 94 16.32 -3.87 3.99
CA GLN A 94 17.45 -4.75 4.34
C GLN A 94 18.32 -5.16 3.14
N LEU A 95 18.78 -4.18 2.36
CA LEU A 95 19.65 -4.46 1.22
C LEU A 95 21.07 -4.78 1.66
N MET A 96 21.66 -5.78 1.01
CA MET A 96 23.11 -5.99 1.06
C MET A 96 23.83 -4.87 0.29
N PRO A 97 24.99 -4.37 0.77
CA PRO A 97 25.75 -3.35 0.05
C PRO A 97 26.09 -3.72 -1.39
N ALA A 98 26.40 -5.00 -1.65
CA ALA A 98 26.66 -5.51 -3.00
C ALA A 98 25.43 -5.38 -3.90
N THR A 99 24.25 -5.80 -3.43
CA THR A 99 22.98 -5.67 -4.15
C THR A 99 22.66 -4.21 -4.45
N PHE A 100 22.81 -3.32 -3.46
CA PHE A 100 22.60 -1.88 -3.67
C PHE A 100 23.54 -1.32 -4.76
N ASN A 101 24.81 -1.71 -4.76
CA ASN A 101 25.78 -1.27 -5.77
C ASN A 101 25.44 -1.78 -7.17
N GLU A 102 24.98 -3.04 -7.29
CA GLU A 102 24.50 -3.57 -8.58
C GLU A 102 23.33 -2.74 -9.11
N ILE A 103 22.31 -2.48 -8.27
CA ILE A 103 21.14 -1.71 -8.69
C ILE A 103 21.51 -0.27 -9.03
N ARG A 104 22.37 0.36 -8.22
CA ARG A 104 22.87 1.72 -8.46
C ARG A 104 23.62 1.85 -9.78
N SER A 105 24.35 0.82 -10.22
CA SER A 105 25.06 0.86 -11.51
C SER A 105 24.12 1.06 -12.71
N ARG A 106 22.84 0.68 -12.57
CA ARG A 106 21.78 0.86 -13.58
C ARG A 106 20.85 2.05 -13.27
N ASN A 107 20.99 2.65 -12.09
CA ASN A 107 20.14 3.72 -11.57
C ASN A 107 21.02 4.76 -10.84
N PRO A 108 21.73 5.64 -11.57
CA PRO A 108 22.73 6.55 -11.00
C PRO A 108 22.16 7.55 -9.99
N ASP A 109 20.83 7.78 -10.00
CA ASP A 109 20.12 8.63 -9.02
C ASP A 109 20.16 8.05 -7.59
N LEU A 110 20.49 6.77 -7.41
CA LEU A 110 20.56 6.11 -6.10
C LEU A 110 21.83 6.52 -5.35
N GLN A 111 21.69 7.44 -4.39
CA GLN A 111 22.82 8.04 -3.71
C GLN A 111 23.45 7.14 -2.63
N ARG A 112 22.70 6.82 -1.56
CA ARG A 112 23.22 6.14 -0.35
C ARG A 112 22.25 5.09 0.17
N ILE A 113 22.78 3.92 0.52
CA ILE A 113 21.99 2.80 1.07
C ILE A 113 21.32 3.11 2.41
N ASP A 114 21.90 3.99 3.23
CA ASP A 114 21.33 4.37 4.53
C ASP A 114 20.26 5.49 4.41
N SER A 115 20.02 6.04 3.21
CA SER A 115 18.88 6.93 2.98
C SER A 115 17.60 6.09 2.89
N PRO A 116 16.58 6.30 3.75
CA PRO A 116 15.38 5.48 3.75
C PRO A 116 14.68 5.45 2.38
N GLU A 117 14.56 6.62 1.73
CA GLU A 117 13.95 6.73 0.42
C GLU A 117 14.75 5.96 -0.65
N MET A 118 16.08 6.11 -0.66
CA MET A 118 16.93 5.43 -1.66
C MET A 118 17.02 3.92 -1.40
N ASN A 119 16.94 3.50 -0.14
CA ASN A 119 16.87 2.11 0.24
C ASN A 119 15.57 1.46 -0.27
N ILE A 120 14.43 2.14 -0.09
CA ILE A 120 13.13 1.72 -0.64
C ILE A 120 13.17 1.69 -2.16
N ALA A 121 13.70 2.74 -2.80
CA ALA A 121 13.83 2.81 -4.25
C ALA A 121 14.66 1.65 -4.81
N ALA A 122 15.80 1.36 -4.19
CA ALA A 122 16.67 0.26 -4.59
C ALA A 122 16.05 -1.12 -4.33
N GLY A 123 15.31 -1.28 -3.23
CA GLY A 123 14.61 -2.53 -2.90
C GLY A 123 13.57 -2.87 -3.96
N ILE A 124 12.70 -1.91 -4.28
CA ILE A 124 11.65 -2.09 -5.31
C ILE A 124 12.27 -2.27 -6.70
N ALA A 125 13.38 -1.59 -7.01
CA ALA A 125 14.10 -1.82 -8.26
C ALA A 125 14.66 -3.26 -8.34
N TYR A 126 15.16 -3.80 -7.22
CA TYR A 126 15.61 -5.18 -7.14
C TYR A 126 14.44 -6.17 -7.27
N ASP A 127 13.31 -5.91 -6.61
CA ASP A 127 12.08 -6.69 -6.81
C ASP A 127 11.65 -6.70 -8.27
N ARG A 128 11.72 -5.56 -8.98
CA ARG A 128 11.40 -5.51 -10.41
C ARG A 128 12.35 -6.36 -11.24
N ALA A 129 13.65 -6.29 -10.95
CA ALA A 129 14.65 -7.10 -11.64
C ALA A 129 14.42 -8.61 -11.42
N LEU A 130 14.01 -9.01 -10.21
CA LEU A 130 13.64 -10.39 -9.91
C LEU A 130 12.33 -10.79 -10.58
N TRP A 131 11.32 -9.94 -10.50
CA TRP A 131 10.00 -10.15 -11.12
C TRP A 131 10.14 -10.43 -12.62
N THR A 132 10.88 -9.60 -13.35
CA THR A 132 11.12 -9.81 -14.79
C THR A 132 11.87 -11.11 -15.10
N ARG A 133 12.70 -11.62 -14.19
CA ARG A 133 13.34 -12.93 -14.36
C ARG A 133 12.42 -14.09 -14.02
N TRP A 134 11.26 -13.85 -13.43
CA TRP A 134 10.23 -14.85 -13.15
C TRP A 134 9.06 -14.78 -14.14
N GLU A 135 8.89 -13.66 -14.86
CA GLU A 135 8.02 -13.57 -16.01
C GLU A 135 8.38 -14.70 -17.02
N GLY A 136 7.46 -15.64 -17.22
CA GLY A 136 7.66 -16.83 -18.06
C GLY A 136 8.17 -18.07 -17.32
N ASP A 137 8.93 -17.90 -16.25
CA ASP A 137 9.52 -18.98 -15.45
C ASP A 137 8.64 -19.41 -14.24
N SER A 138 7.62 -18.63 -13.90
CA SER A 138 6.54 -19.00 -12.96
C SER A 138 5.16 -18.91 -13.62
N VAL A 139 4.13 -19.44 -12.96
CA VAL A 139 2.74 -19.10 -13.31
C VAL A 139 2.45 -17.66 -12.86
N ILE A 140 1.58 -16.95 -13.59
CA ILE A 140 1.35 -15.51 -13.37
C ILE A 140 0.94 -15.24 -11.91
N ALA A 141 0.03 -16.05 -11.37
CA ALA A 141 -0.46 -15.92 -9.99
C ALA A 141 0.64 -16.02 -8.92
N ASP A 142 1.71 -16.77 -9.21
CA ASP A 142 2.76 -17.09 -8.24
C ASP A 142 4.03 -16.24 -8.43
N THR A 143 4.11 -15.43 -9.49
CA THR A 143 5.27 -14.57 -9.81
C THR A 143 5.73 -13.75 -8.60
N ARG A 144 4.78 -13.28 -7.79
CA ARG A 144 5.05 -12.56 -6.54
C ARG A 144 5.80 -13.42 -5.52
N ALA A 145 5.34 -14.64 -5.28
CA ALA A 145 5.94 -15.54 -4.30
C ALA A 145 7.37 -15.90 -4.72
N PHE A 146 7.59 -16.23 -6.00
CA PHE A 146 8.91 -16.48 -6.56
C PHE A 146 9.85 -15.26 -6.44
N THR A 147 9.33 -14.06 -6.67
CA THR A 147 10.08 -12.80 -6.54
C THR A 147 10.56 -12.61 -5.10
N PHE A 148 9.66 -12.67 -4.11
CA PHE A 148 10.02 -12.47 -2.70
C PHE A 148 10.88 -13.60 -2.14
N ALA A 149 10.62 -14.85 -2.53
CA ALA A 149 11.49 -15.97 -2.18
C ALA A 149 12.92 -15.76 -2.71
N SER A 150 13.05 -15.25 -3.94
CA SER A 150 14.35 -14.94 -4.54
C SER A 150 15.03 -13.73 -3.92
N TYR A 151 14.26 -12.77 -3.42
CA TYR A 151 14.79 -11.62 -2.67
C TYR A 151 15.48 -12.12 -1.39
N ASN A 152 14.85 -13.03 -0.66
CA ASN A 152 15.36 -13.57 0.61
C ASN A 152 16.46 -14.63 0.42
N ALA A 153 16.26 -15.61 -0.48
CA ALA A 153 17.15 -16.77 -0.61
C ALA A 153 18.07 -16.74 -1.83
N GLY A 154 17.92 -15.74 -2.69
CA GLY A 154 18.56 -15.68 -4.00
C GLY A 154 17.85 -16.56 -5.05
N ARG A 155 17.80 -16.06 -6.29
CA ARG A 155 17.13 -16.76 -7.42
C ARG A 155 17.65 -18.17 -7.66
N ARG A 156 18.96 -18.41 -7.50
CA ARG A 156 19.56 -19.73 -7.73
C ARG A 156 18.95 -20.80 -6.81
N THR A 157 18.67 -20.45 -5.56
CA THR A 157 18.06 -21.37 -4.60
C THR A 157 16.66 -21.79 -5.05
N VAL A 158 15.86 -20.83 -5.51
CA VAL A 158 14.50 -21.11 -6.02
C VAL A 158 14.54 -21.90 -7.34
N LEU A 159 15.53 -21.67 -8.21
CA LEU A 159 15.76 -22.50 -9.40
C LEU A 159 16.09 -23.96 -9.04
N ASN A 160 16.94 -24.18 -8.03
CA ASN A 160 17.21 -25.54 -7.56
C ASN A 160 15.93 -26.23 -7.04
N ALA A 161 15.01 -25.46 -6.45
CA ALA A 161 13.70 -25.97 -6.06
C ALA A 161 12.81 -26.28 -7.27
N GLN A 162 12.88 -25.52 -8.36
CA GLN A 162 12.24 -25.87 -9.63
C GLN A 162 12.78 -27.19 -10.20
N ASP A 163 14.10 -27.40 -10.14
CA ASP A 163 14.72 -28.66 -10.59
C ASP A 163 14.23 -29.85 -9.76
N GLU A 164 14.13 -29.69 -8.44
CA GLU A 164 13.59 -30.72 -7.55
C GLU A 164 12.10 -30.97 -7.78
N ALA A 165 11.31 -29.93 -8.07
CA ALA A 165 9.90 -30.06 -8.44
C ALA A 165 9.73 -30.88 -9.73
N ARG A 166 10.57 -30.62 -10.75
CA ARG A 166 10.60 -31.44 -11.98
C ARG A 166 10.94 -32.90 -11.68
N ALA A 167 11.97 -33.14 -10.87
CA ALA A 167 12.37 -34.49 -10.47
C ALA A 167 11.25 -35.22 -9.69
N SER A 168 10.49 -34.48 -8.89
CA SER A 168 9.33 -34.95 -8.13
C SER A 168 8.03 -35.03 -8.96
N ARG A 169 8.07 -34.74 -10.27
CA ARG A 169 6.90 -34.71 -11.18
C ARG A 169 5.80 -33.73 -10.77
N LEU A 170 6.19 -32.62 -10.14
CA LEU A 170 5.33 -31.49 -9.80
C LEU A 170 5.52 -30.36 -10.82
N ASP A 171 4.61 -29.38 -10.84
CA ASP A 171 4.76 -28.19 -11.70
C ASP A 171 5.84 -27.25 -11.11
N PRO A 172 7.02 -27.12 -11.74
CA PRO A 172 8.08 -26.25 -11.22
C PRO A 172 7.73 -24.76 -11.23
N ARG A 173 6.69 -24.36 -11.96
CA ARG A 173 6.28 -22.96 -12.09
C ARG A 173 5.29 -22.52 -11.00
N SER A 174 4.78 -23.48 -10.22
CA SER A 174 3.78 -23.25 -9.18
C SER A 174 4.42 -23.18 -7.79
N TRP A 175 4.09 -22.15 -7.02
CA TRP A 175 4.63 -21.93 -5.69
C TRP A 175 4.29 -23.06 -4.69
N PRO A 176 3.05 -23.58 -4.63
CA PRO A 176 2.74 -24.77 -3.83
C PRO A 176 3.65 -25.99 -4.10
N SER A 177 4.06 -26.18 -5.36
CA SER A 177 5.01 -27.25 -5.71
C SER A 177 6.39 -26.98 -5.12
N ILE A 178 6.84 -25.71 -5.18
CA ILE A 178 8.10 -25.27 -4.57
C ILE A 178 8.08 -25.47 -3.05
N GLU A 179 6.99 -25.11 -2.38
CA GLU A 179 6.83 -25.35 -0.93
C GLU A 179 6.91 -26.85 -0.60
N THR A 180 6.26 -27.70 -1.42
CA THR A 180 6.25 -29.16 -1.24
C THR A 180 7.66 -29.76 -1.31
N VAL A 181 8.51 -29.28 -2.22
CA VAL A 181 9.86 -29.83 -2.41
C VAL A 181 10.96 -29.11 -1.63
N ALA A 182 10.66 -27.96 -1.02
CA ALA A 182 11.65 -27.12 -0.36
C ALA A 182 12.54 -27.87 0.66
N PRO A 183 12.01 -28.81 1.49
CA PRO A 183 12.84 -29.58 2.42
C PRO A 183 13.90 -30.47 1.76
N LYS A 184 13.75 -30.80 0.47
CA LYS A 184 14.70 -31.64 -0.29
C LYS A 184 15.85 -30.84 -0.90
N VAL A 185 15.73 -29.52 -0.99
CA VAL A 185 16.75 -28.66 -1.61
C VAL A 185 17.92 -28.45 -0.65
N LYS A 186 19.09 -28.96 -1.02
CA LYS A 186 20.29 -28.90 -0.18
C LYS A 186 20.66 -27.46 0.19
N ARG A 187 20.97 -27.26 1.49
CA ARG A 187 21.47 -25.99 2.07
C ARG A 187 20.48 -24.82 2.01
N TRP A 188 19.22 -25.05 1.63
CA TRP A 188 18.19 -24.01 1.66
C TRP A 188 17.56 -23.90 3.06
N ARG A 189 17.61 -22.70 3.65
CA ARG A 189 16.82 -22.29 4.83
C ARG A 189 15.34 -22.06 4.45
N HIS A 190 14.69 -23.09 3.91
CA HIS A 190 13.37 -22.99 3.29
C HIS A 190 12.29 -22.46 4.24
N GLU A 191 12.29 -22.85 5.52
CA GLU A 191 11.33 -22.35 6.52
C GLU A 191 11.41 -20.81 6.67
N GLU A 192 12.63 -20.26 6.63
CA GLU A 192 12.86 -18.81 6.70
C GLU A 192 12.26 -18.10 5.49
N THR A 193 12.50 -18.64 4.29
CA THR A 193 12.04 -18.08 3.02
C THR A 193 10.54 -18.20 2.82
N ILE A 194 9.97 -19.38 3.07
CA ILE A 194 8.52 -19.61 2.99
C ILE A 194 7.81 -18.76 4.04
N GLY A 195 8.34 -18.74 5.27
CA GLY A 195 7.85 -17.87 6.34
C GLY A 195 7.93 -16.38 5.96
N TYR A 196 9.00 -15.96 5.29
CA TYR A 196 9.15 -14.59 4.78
C TYR A 196 8.07 -14.22 3.77
N VAL A 197 7.84 -15.06 2.74
CA VAL A 197 6.78 -14.85 1.74
C VAL A 197 5.40 -14.74 2.42
N ARG A 198 5.10 -15.63 3.36
CA ARG A 198 3.84 -15.62 4.11
C ARG A 198 3.68 -14.34 4.95
N ARG A 199 4.72 -13.95 5.70
CA ARG A 199 4.71 -12.73 6.54
C ARG A 199 4.43 -11.47 5.74
N ILE A 200 4.94 -11.35 4.51
CA ILE A 200 4.61 -10.22 3.64
C ILE A 200 3.12 -10.19 3.32
N GLY A 201 2.53 -11.34 2.99
CA GLY A 201 1.09 -11.47 2.77
C GLY A 201 0.27 -11.08 4.00
N GLU A 202 0.68 -11.54 5.18
CA GLU A 202 0.05 -11.19 6.46
C GLU A 202 0.13 -9.67 6.75
N PHE A 203 1.29 -9.05 6.52
CA PHE A 203 1.42 -7.59 6.66
C PHE A 203 0.57 -6.84 5.65
N HIS A 204 0.54 -7.28 4.39
CA HIS A 204 -0.27 -6.66 3.33
C HIS A 204 -1.76 -6.70 3.65
N ALA A 205 -2.26 -7.84 4.14
CA ALA A 205 -3.65 -8.00 4.55
C ALA A 205 -4.07 -7.09 5.73
N ARG A 206 -3.11 -6.61 6.51
CA ARG A 206 -3.34 -5.68 7.65
C ARG A 206 -3.36 -4.21 7.22
N LEU A 207 -3.10 -3.89 5.95
CA LEU A 207 -3.07 -2.51 5.46
C LEU A 207 -4.42 -2.11 4.86
N ASP A 208 -4.92 -0.92 5.22
CA ASP A 208 -6.10 -0.32 4.61
C ASP A 208 -5.81 0.20 3.18
N ASP A 209 -6.81 0.78 2.52
CA ASP A 209 -6.68 1.38 1.18
C ASP A 209 -5.74 2.57 1.11
N ARG A 210 -5.43 3.17 2.25
CA ARG A 210 -4.43 4.25 2.37
C ARG A 210 -3.07 3.72 2.79
N GLY A 211 -2.94 2.41 3.00
CA GLY A 211 -1.73 1.74 3.45
C GLY A 211 -1.48 1.84 4.96
N ARG A 212 -2.46 2.22 5.78
CA ARG A 212 -2.32 2.31 7.24
C ARG A 212 -2.59 0.95 7.87
N VAL A 213 -1.87 0.64 8.95
CA VAL A 213 -2.11 -0.59 9.71
C VAL A 213 -3.48 -0.51 10.38
N MET A 214 -4.36 -1.45 10.02
CA MET A 214 -5.64 -1.65 10.66
C MET A 214 -5.42 -2.07 12.11
N VAL A 215 -6.00 -1.32 13.05
CA VAL A 215 -6.01 -1.71 14.45
C VAL A 215 -7.10 -2.76 14.59
N ASP A 216 -6.75 -3.97 15.03
CA ASP A 216 -7.75 -4.98 15.34
C ASP A 216 -8.71 -4.39 16.38
N SER A 217 -9.97 -4.20 15.98
CA SER A 217 -11.03 -3.62 16.81
C SER A 217 -11.42 -4.52 18.01
N VAL A 218 -10.74 -5.67 18.16
CA VAL A 218 -10.93 -6.64 19.24
C VAL A 218 -10.18 -6.23 20.52
N THR A 219 -9.02 -5.57 20.43
CA THR A 219 -8.22 -5.22 21.62
C THR A 219 -8.67 -3.91 22.30
N ALA A 220 -9.47 -3.08 21.63
CA ALA A 220 -9.94 -1.80 22.17
C ALA A 220 -11.10 -1.93 23.19
N ARG A 221 -11.72 -3.11 23.34
CA ARG A 221 -12.84 -3.37 24.27
C ARG A 221 -12.43 -4.08 25.58
N GLY A 222 -11.13 -4.24 25.81
CA GLY A 222 -10.60 -5.07 26.90
C GLY A 222 -9.73 -4.34 27.92
N VAL A 223 -9.97 -3.07 28.23
CA VAL A 223 -9.43 -2.43 29.45
C VAL A 223 -10.48 -1.50 30.04
N LYS A 224 -11.40 -2.06 30.83
CA LYS A 224 -11.98 -1.30 31.94
C LYS A 224 -11.05 -1.50 33.13
N ARG A 225 -10.41 -0.41 33.57
CA ARG A 225 -9.93 -0.30 34.96
C ARG A 225 -11.12 0.02 35.85
#